data_AF-A0A957F4C3-F1
#
_entry.id   AF-A0A957F4C3-F1
#
_cell.length_a   1.000
_cell.length_b   1.000
_cell.length_c   1.000
_cell.angle_alpha   90.00
_cell.angle_beta   90.00
_cell.angle_gamma   90.00
#
_symmetry.space_group_name_H-M   'P 1'
#
loop_
_entity.id
_entity.type
_entity.pdbx_description
1 polymer ?
#
loop_
_entity_poly.entity_id
_entity_poly.type
_entity_poly.pdbx_seq_one_letter_code
_entity_poly.pdbx_strand_id
1 'polypeptide(L)'
;AGSRWARQGMEPILPELGMQVLAQVLRRGAAHLTILPIDWSTYLRARGAQPPLLAEIAREAQAKSHKPAAKTAAPVLLQQLEGAAPDQQRQIVIDFIRDQARMVFQLTPDYPIDQRQSFNELGLDSLMAVELRNALGSSVNTTLPATLLFDYPTFEAVADYILRDVLALTATAADTAAAAAQAQAEQAEQTALAELDELSDEEAEALLAAELNNLR
;
A
#
# COMPACT_ATOMS: atom_id res chain seq x y z
N ALA A 1 5.36 25.85 1.90
CA ALA A 1 6.31 24.86 1.34
C ALA A 1 6.88 23.92 2.41
N GLY A 2 7.38 24.41 3.55
CA GLY A 2 8.03 23.57 4.57
C GLY A 2 7.16 22.52 5.29
N SER A 3 5.84 22.74 5.39
CA SER A 3 4.91 21.83 6.10
C SER A 3 4.66 20.49 5.38
N ARG A 4 4.99 20.38 4.09
CA ARG A 4 4.90 19.12 3.33
C ARG A 4 6.17 18.28 3.45
N TRP A 5 7.33 18.94 3.51
CA TRP A 5 8.62 18.26 3.56
C TRP A 5 8.88 17.66 4.95
N ALA A 6 8.48 18.38 6.01
CA ALA A 6 8.57 17.88 7.38
C ALA A 6 7.77 16.58 7.59
N ARG A 7 6.59 16.45 6.96
CA ARG A 7 5.76 15.22 7.01
C ARG A 7 6.40 14.03 6.29
N GLN A 8 7.28 14.29 5.32
CA GLN A 8 8.07 13.27 4.66
C GLN A 8 9.40 13.01 5.39
N GLY A 9 9.58 13.51 6.62
CA GLY A 9 10.81 13.35 7.39
C GLY A 9 11.97 14.21 6.88
N MET A 10 11.74 15.21 6.03
CA MET A 10 12.76 16.17 5.59
C MET A 10 12.56 17.50 6.30
N GLU A 11 13.51 17.88 7.15
CA GLU A 11 13.43 19.09 7.95
C GLU A 11 14.10 20.28 7.27
N PRO A 12 13.73 21.52 7.60
CA PRO A 12 14.50 22.68 7.21
C PRO A 12 15.83 22.72 7.97
N ILE A 13 16.91 23.08 7.29
CA ILE A 13 18.18 23.39 7.96
C ILE A 13 18.02 24.71 8.69
N LEU A 14 18.18 24.70 10.01
CA LEU A 14 18.23 25.92 10.82
C LEU A 14 19.47 26.76 10.40
N PRO A 15 19.36 28.09 10.28
CA PRO A 15 20.45 28.94 9.80
C PRO A 15 21.77 28.74 10.56
N GLU A 16 21.70 28.56 11.88
CA GLU A 16 22.85 28.34 12.75
C GLU A 16 23.54 27.02 12.45
N LEU A 17 22.76 25.95 12.25
CA LEU A 17 23.26 24.65 11.87
C LEU A 17 23.84 24.68 10.45
N GLY A 18 23.18 25.38 9.53
CA GLY A 18 23.65 25.57 8.15
C GLY A 18 25.02 26.22 8.10
N MET A 19 25.24 27.28 8.88
CA MET A 19 26.54 27.96 8.96
C MET A 19 27.64 27.07 9.55
N GLN A 20 27.32 26.27 10.57
CA GLN A 20 28.29 25.33 11.16
C GLN A 20 28.70 24.24 10.17
N VAL A 21 27.73 23.64 9.48
CA VAL A 21 28.02 22.58 8.51
C VAL A 21 28.76 23.16 7.31
N LEU A 22 28.36 24.33 6.80
CA LEU A 22 29.06 25.01 5.69
C LEU A 22 30.55 25.24 6.01
N ALA A 23 30.86 25.71 7.22
CA ALA A 23 32.24 25.93 7.66
C ALA A 23 33.06 24.63 7.70
N GLN A 24 32.45 23.49 8.01
CA GLN A 24 33.12 22.18 8.00
C GLN A 24 33.33 21.67 6.58
N VAL A 25 32.37 21.89 5.69
CA VAL A 25 32.41 21.42 4.30
C VAL A 25 33.47 22.13 3.48
N LEU A 26 33.61 23.45 3.65
CA LEU A 26 34.63 24.26 2.99
C LEU A 26 36.06 23.76 3.28
N ARG A 27 36.27 23.05 4.39
CA ARG A 27 37.58 22.49 4.77
C ARG A 27 37.85 21.09 4.20
N ARG A 28 36.84 20.39 3.68
CA ARG A 28 36.95 19.00 3.21
C ARG A 28 37.28 18.86 1.72
N GLY A 29 37.23 19.93 0.94
CA GLY A 29 37.62 19.91 -0.48
C GLY A 29 36.76 19.01 -1.38
N ALA A 30 35.53 18.68 -0.98
CA ALA A 30 34.62 17.88 -1.80
C ALA A 30 34.04 18.72 -2.95
N ALA A 31 34.11 18.23 -4.18
CA ALA A 31 33.61 18.94 -5.36
C ALA A 31 32.07 19.06 -5.38
N HIS A 32 31.36 18.08 -4.82
CA HIS A 32 29.90 18.09 -4.72
C HIS A 32 29.48 17.49 -3.37
N LEU A 33 28.64 18.21 -2.63
CA LEU A 33 28.08 17.75 -1.37
C LEU A 33 26.66 18.26 -1.21
N THR A 34 25.77 17.40 -0.71
CA THR A 34 24.41 17.77 -0.37
C THR A 34 24.16 17.46 1.11
N ILE A 35 23.55 18.40 1.82
CA ILE A 35 23.19 18.26 3.23
C ILE A 35 21.67 18.36 3.31
N LEU A 36 21.04 17.32 3.84
CA LEU A 36 19.63 17.33 4.19
C LEU A 36 19.48 16.79 5.61
N PRO A 37 18.83 17.53 6.53
CA PRO A 37 18.43 16.99 7.81
C PRO A 37 17.20 16.13 7.57
N ILE A 38 17.34 14.84 7.83
CA ILE A 38 16.33 13.82 7.56
C ILE A 38 16.04 13.05 8.84
N ASP A 39 14.78 13.03 9.27
CA ASP A 39 14.26 12.00 10.16
C ASP A 39 14.04 10.71 9.35
N TRP A 40 15.05 9.86 9.36
CA TRP A 40 15.05 8.60 8.63
C TRP A 40 13.90 7.67 9.02
N SER A 41 13.40 7.74 10.25
CA SER A 41 12.29 6.89 10.68
C SER A 41 10.99 7.28 9.99
N THR A 42 10.74 8.58 9.83
CA THR A 42 9.56 9.13 9.17
C THR A 42 9.71 9.07 7.66
N TYR A 43 10.90 9.38 7.14
CA TYR A 43 11.23 9.34 5.72
C TYR A 43 11.07 7.95 5.11
N LEU A 44 11.56 6.91 5.79
CA LEU A 44 11.45 5.53 5.28
C LEU A 44 10.02 4.99 5.37
N ARG A 45 9.26 5.37 6.41
CA ARG A 45 7.84 5.00 6.54
C ARG A 45 6.99 5.62 5.44
N ALA A 46 7.22 6.89 5.10
CA ALA A 46 6.49 7.58 4.04
C ALA A 46 6.74 6.98 2.64
N ARG A 47 7.90 6.34 2.41
CA ARG A 47 8.30 5.83 1.09
C ARG A 47 7.87 4.38 0.80
N GLY A 48 7.57 3.57 1.82
CA GLY A 48 7.14 2.17 1.66
C GLY A 48 8.24 1.21 1.17
N ALA A 49 8.77 1.41 -0.04
CA ALA A 49 9.87 0.63 -0.61
C ALA A 49 11.23 1.29 -0.33
N GLN A 50 12.18 0.52 0.22
CA GLN A 50 13.52 1.01 0.53
C GLN A 50 14.46 0.80 -0.66
N PRO A 51 14.98 1.88 -1.29
CA PRO A 51 16.01 1.72 -2.30
C PRO A 51 17.29 1.14 -1.66
N PRO A 52 18.04 0.25 -2.35
CA PRO A 52 19.22 -0.41 -1.80
C PRO A 52 20.26 0.55 -1.24
N LEU A 53 20.37 1.74 -1.84
CA LEU A 53 21.27 2.82 -1.43
C LEU A 53 21.03 3.29 0.02
N LEU A 54 19.83 3.12 0.58
CA LEU A 54 19.46 3.57 1.92
C LEU A 54 19.35 2.42 2.94
N ALA A 55 19.67 1.18 2.55
CA ALA A 55 19.47 0.01 3.40
C ALA A 55 20.28 0.08 4.71
N GLU A 56 21.53 0.57 4.66
CA GLU A 56 22.36 0.70 5.86
C GLU A 56 21.83 1.76 6.82
N ILE A 57 21.39 2.90 6.28
CA ILE A 57 20.79 4.01 7.04
C ILE A 57 19.48 3.54 7.68
N ALA A 58 18.68 2.75 6.97
CA ALA A 58 17.45 2.17 7.49
C ALA A 58 17.71 1.24 8.67
N ARG A 59 18.70 0.34 8.54
CA ARG A 59 19.10 -0.57 9.62
C ARG A 59 19.57 0.22 10.86
N GLU A 60 20.35 1.27 10.67
CA GLU A 60 20.84 2.10 11.77
C GLU A 60 19.72 2.92 12.44
N ALA A 61 18.79 3.45 11.65
CA ALA A 61 17.61 4.16 12.16
C ALA A 61 16.70 3.23 12.99
N GLN A 62 16.53 1.97 12.57
CA GLN A 62 15.78 0.95 13.31
C GLN A 62 16.51 0.49 14.59
N ALA A 63 17.84 0.45 14.58
CA ALA A 63 18.64 0.15 15.76
C ALA A 63 18.55 1.28 16.80
N LYS A 64 18.54 2.55 16.36
CA LYS A 64 18.40 3.73 17.23
C LYS A 64 16.98 3.94 17.75
N SER A 65 15.96 3.38 17.09
CA SER A 65 14.56 3.46 17.52
C SER A 65 14.15 2.40 18.56
N HIS A 66 15.09 1.65 19.13
CA HIS A 66 14.86 0.73 20.26
C HIS A 66 14.51 1.47 21.57
N LYS A 67 13.33 2.09 21.60
CA LYS A 67 12.43 1.96 22.75
C LYS A 67 11.69 0.64 22.53
N PRO A 68 11.57 -0.23 23.55
CA PRO A 68 10.87 -1.49 23.37
C PRO A 68 9.46 -1.16 22.87
N ALA A 69 9.12 -1.67 21.69
CA ALA A 69 7.74 -1.73 21.25
C ALA A 69 7.00 -2.53 22.33
N ALA A 70 6.29 -1.79 23.19
CA ALA A 70 5.33 -2.40 24.08
C ALA A 70 4.40 -3.25 23.20
N LYS A 71 4.32 -4.54 23.54
CA LYS A 71 3.37 -5.55 23.03
C LYS A 71 2.27 -4.90 22.20
N THR A 72 2.36 -5.04 20.88
CA THR A 72 1.54 -4.38 19.87
C THR A 72 0.07 -4.49 20.25
N ALA A 73 -0.49 -3.39 20.75
CA ALA A 73 -1.93 -3.20 20.76
C ALA A 73 -2.39 -3.30 19.30
N ALA A 74 -3.50 -4.03 19.06
CA ALA A 74 -4.07 -4.07 17.72
C ALA A 74 -4.27 -2.62 17.21
N PRO A 75 -4.09 -2.37 15.91
CA PRO A 75 -4.42 -1.08 15.31
C PRO A 75 -5.77 -0.55 15.81
N VAL A 76 -5.88 0.75 16.06
CA VAL A 76 -7.07 1.39 16.67
C VAL A 76 -8.37 0.98 15.97
N LEU A 77 -8.35 0.83 14.64
CA LEU A 77 -9.48 0.36 13.86
C LEU A 77 -9.88 -1.09 14.22
N LEU A 78 -8.92 -2.02 14.30
CA LEU A 78 -9.20 -3.41 14.67
C LEU A 78 -9.78 -3.52 16.08
N GLN A 79 -9.30 -2.70 17.03
CA GLN A 79 -9.87 -2.65 18.38
C GLN A 79 -11.31 -2.12 18.42
N GLN A 80 -11.65 -1.17 17.54
CA GLN A 80 -13.02 -0.64 17.45
C GLN A 80 -13.99 -1.62 16.79
N LEU A 81 -13.48 -2.53 15.96
CA LEU A 81 -14.27 -3.57 15.31
C LEU A 81 -14.50 -4.79 16.21
N GLU A 82 -13.65 -5.01 17.22
CA GLU A 82 -13.82 -6.09 18.20
C GLU A 82 -15.16 -5.97 18.94
N GLY A 83 -16.07 -6.92 18.68
CA GLY A 83 -17.38 -7.01 19.33
C GLY A 83 -18.47 -6.11 18.77
N ALA A 84 -18.20 -5.31 17.73
CA ALA A 84 -19.23 -4.53 17.03
C ALA A 84 -20.11 -5.42 16.14
N ALA A 85 -21.40 -5.09 16.01
CA ALA A 85 -22.30 -5.76 15.07
C ALA A 85 -21.94 -5.43 13.61
N PRO A 86 -22.26 -6.26 12.60
CA PRO A 86 -21.85 -6.07 11.21
C PRO A 86 -22.21 -4.69 10.62
N ASP A 87 -23.42 -4.19 10.85
CA ASP A 87 -23.84 -2.86 10.38
C ASP A 87 -23.04 -1.73 11.04
N GLN A 88 -22.66 -1.93 12.30
CA GLN A 88 -21.86 -0.98 13.07
C GLN A 88 -20.39 -1.03 12.64
N GLN A 89 -19.85 -2.22 12.35
CA GLN A 89 -18.52 -2.40 11.79
C GLN A 89 -18.37 -1.64 10.47
N ARG A 90 -19.38 -1.73 9.60
CA ARG A 90 -19.39 -1.00 8.34
C ARG A 90 -19.30 0.51 8.53
N GLN A 91 -20.12 1.05 9.43
CA GLN A 91 -20.10 2.49 9.70
C GLN A 91 -18.77 2.95 10.31
N ILE A 92 -18.21 2.17 11.25
CA ILE A 92 -16.90 2.44 11.87
C ILE A 92 -15.80 2.54 10.81
N VAL A 93 -15.74 1.59 9.86
CA VAL A 93 -14.74 1.61 8.79
C VAL A 93 -14.94 2.82 7.87
N ILE A 94 -16.19 3.14 7.49
CA ILE A 94 -16.48 4.32 6.65
C ILE A 94 -16.02 5.60 7.33
N ASP A 95 -16.36 5.79 8.62
CA ASP A 95 -15.99 6.98 9.36
C ASP A 95 -14.47 7.08 9.53
N PHE A 96 -13.80 5.96 9.76
CA PHE A 96 -12.34 5.90 9.79
C PHE A 96 -11.71 6.32 8.45
N ILE A 97 -12.18 5.79 7.32
CA ILE A 97 -11.67 6.17 6.00
C ILE A 97 -11.91 7.66 5.75
N ARG A 98 -13.07 8.19 6.15
CA ARG A 98 -13.40 9.62 6.04
C ARG A 98 -12.41 10.48 6.82
N ASP A 99 -12.03 10.06 8.03
CA ASP A 99 -11.04 10.77 8.83
C ASP A 99 -9.63 10.71 8.23
N GLN A 100 -9.23 9.54 7.70
CA GLN A 100 -7.97 9.44 6.96
C GLN A 100 -7.96 10.35 5.72
N ALA A 101 -9.07 10.39 4.98
CA ALA A 101 -9.20 11.30 3.84
C ALA A 101 -9.12 12.76 4.27
N ARG A 102 -9.81 13.19 5.33
CA ARG A 102 -9.69 14.58 5.83
C ARG A 102 -8.23 14.98 6.09
N MET A 103 -7.45 14.08 6.68
CA MET A 103 -6.03 14.34 6.95
C MET A 103 -5.19 14.43 5.67
N VAL A 104 -5.40 13.54 4.70
CA VAL A 104 -4.65 13.50 3.43
C VAL A 104 -5.01 14.69 2.53
N PHE A 105 -6.31 14.93 2.36
CA PHE A 105 -6.84 16.03 1.54
C PHE A 105 -6.73 17.39 2.23
N GLN A 106 -6.29 17.44 3.50
CA GLN A 106 -6.16 18.66 4.31
C GLN A 106 -7.47 19.44 4.43
N LEU A 107 -8.57 18.70 4.56
CA LEU A 107 -9.91 19.25 4.73
C LEU A 107 -10.13 19.66 6.19
N THR A 108 -10.98 20.65 6.41
CA THR A 108 -11.39 21.01 7.77
C THR A 108 -12.23 19.88 8.39
N PRO A 109 -12.24 19.74 9.72
CA PRO A 109 -13.05 18.71 10.39
C PRO A 109 -14.54 18.77 10.01
N ASP A 110 -15.05 19.98 9.82
CA ASP A 110 -16.46 20.24 9.49
C ASP A 110 -16.77 20.12 7.98
N TYR A 111 -15.78 19.80 7.14
CA TYR A 111 -16.02 19.60 5.72
C TYR A 111 -16.91 18.37 5.50
N PRO A 112 -18.08 18.53 4.85
CA PRO A 112 -19.00 17.42 4.62
C PRO A 112 -18.42 16.46 3.57
N ILE A 113 -18.35 15.18 3.91
CA ILE A 113 -17.92 14.12 2.99
C ILE A 113 -19.02 13.06 2.94
N ASP A 114 -19.69 12.94 1.80
CA ASP A 114 -20.66 11.89 1.56
C ASP A 114 -19.92 10.55 1.35
N GLN A 115 -20.43 9.47 1.95
CA GLN A 115 -19.87 8.13 1.79
C GLN A 115 -19.96 7.59 0.35
N ARG A 116 -20.89 8.14 -0.45
CA ARG A 116 -21.03 7.82 -1.88
C ARG A 116 -20.22 8.72 -2.79
N GLN A 117 -19.62 9.78 -2.25
CA GLN A 117 -18.76 10.67 -3.00
C GLN A 117 -17.51 9.92 -3.47
N SER A 118 -17.07 10.21 -4.68
CA SER A 118 -15.84 9.63 -5.18
C SER A 118 -14.61 10.38 -4.66
N PHE A 119 -13.49 9.68 -4.49
CA PHE A 119 -12.22 10.32 -4.16
C PHE A 119 -11.76 11.32 -5.24
N ASN A 120 -12.11 11.05 -6.52
CA ASN A 120 -11.80 11.95 -7.63
C ASN A 120 -12.51 13.30 -7.52
N GLU A 121 -13.76 13.32 -7.05
CA GLU A 121 -14.51 14.56 -6.79
C GLU A 121 -13.91 15.39 -5.65
N LEU A 122 -13.17 14.74 -4.74
CA LEU A 122 -12.39 15.41 -3.69
C LEU A 122 -11.01 15.88 -4.18
N GLY A 123 -10.65 15.62 -5.43
CA GLY A 123 -9.37 16.02 -6.02
C GLY A 123 -8.24 15.04 -5.76
N LEU A 124 -8.53 13.73 -5.73
CA LEU A 124 -7.49 12.70 -5.55
C LEU A 124 -6.40 12.83 -6.63
N ASP A 125 -5.15 12.92 -6.18
CA ASP A 125 -3.97 12.84 -7.04
C ASP A 125 -3.14 11.56 -6.75
N SER A 126 -2.13 11.30 -7.57
CA SER A 126 -1.30 10.09 -7.44
C SER A 126 -0.54 10.00 -6.10
N LEU A 127 -0.16 11.12 -5.50
CA LEU A 127 0.54 11.12 -4.22
C LEU A 127 -0.46 10.88 -3.07
N MET A 128 -1.61 11.57 -3.10
CA MET A 128 -2.69 11.38 -2.13
C MET A 128 -3.21 9.95 -2.14
N ALA A 129 -3.29 9.32 -3.32
CA ALA A 129 -3.70 7.94 -3.45
C ALA A 129 -2.75 6.98 -2.70
N VAL A 130 -1.44 7.19 -2.84
CA VAL A 130 -0.42 6.41 -2.14
C VAL A 130 -0.46 6.67 -0.63
N GLU A 131 -0.59 7.94 -0.22
CA GLU A 131 -0.66 8.32 1.20
C GLU A 131 -1.89 7.71 1.89
N LEU A 132 -3.07 7.83 1.28
CA LEU A 132 -4.31 7.28 1.80
C LEU A 132 -4.26 5.74 1.88
N ARG A 133 -3.80 5.08 0.81
CA ARG A 133 -3.59 3.62 0.78
C ARG A 133 -2.66 3.15 1.91
N ASN A 134 -1.55 3.85 2.14
CA ASN A 134 -0.59 3.47 3.17
C ASN A 134 -1.17 3.67 4.59
N ALA A 135 -1.92 4.75 4.81
CA ALA A 135 -2.60 5.00 6.07
C ALA A 135 -3.65 3.92 6.37
N LEU A 136 -4.48 3.57 5.38
CA LEU A 136 -5.46 2.50 5.49
C LEU A 136 -4.79 1.14 5.72
N GLY A 137 -3.77 0.79 4.94
CA GLY A 137 -3.04 -0.47 5.11
C GLY A 137 -2.41 -0.64 6.49
N SER A 138 -1.87 0.45 7.06
CA SER A 138 -1.33 0.45 8.42
C SER A 138 -2.41 0.19 9.48
N SER A 139 -3.64 0.66 9.24
CA SER A 139 -4.77 0.48 10.17
C SER A 139 -5.35 -0.93 10.19
N VAL A 140 -5.14 -1.71 9.13
CA VAL A 140 -5.56 -3.12 9.02
C VAL A 140 -4.38 -4.09 9.06
N ASN A 141 -3.17 -3.58 9.30
CA ASN A 141 -1.92 -4.32 9.35
C ASN A 141 -1.61 -5.13 8.07
N THR A 142 -2.05 -4.64 6.91
CA THR A 142 -1.93 -5.30 5.61
C THR A 142 -1.54 -4.29 4.52
N THR A 143 -0.74 -4.73 3.55
CA THR A 143 -0.43 -3.92 2.37
C THR A 143 -1.59 -4.00 1.37
N LEU A 144 -2.27 -2.88 1.13
CA LEU A 144 -3.40 -2.83 0.18
C LEU A 144 -2.91 -2.72 -1.28
N PRO A 145 -3.70 -3.07 -2.30
CA PRO A 145 -3.34 -2.88 -3.71
C PRO A 145 -3.11 -1.40 -4.07
N ALA A 146 -2.26 -1.13 -5.06
CA ALA A 146 -2.01 0.23 -5.53
C ALA A 146 -3.19 0.82 -6.33
N THR A 147 -4.00 -0.05 -6.92
CA THR A 147 -5.19 0.30 -7.71
C THR A 147 -6.45 0.48 -6.87
N LEU A 148 -6.39 0.21 -5.56
CA LEU A 148 -7.55 0.17 -4.66
C LEU A 148 -8.51 1.36 -4.84
N LEU A 149 -8.00 2.58 -4.82
CA LEU A 149 -8.82 3.80 -4.88
C LEU A 149 -9.37 4.09 -6.29
N PHE A 150 -8.87 3.40 -7.31
CA PHE A 150 -9.39 3.44 -8.66
C PHE A 150 -10.44 2.34 -8.89
N ASP A 151 -10.19 1.14 -8.36
CA ASP A 151 -11.10 0.00 -8.43
C ASP A 151 -12.36 0.24 -7.56
N TYR A 152 -12.17 0.92 -6.43
CA TYR A 152 -13.20 1.27 -5.45
C TYR A 152 -13.20 2.79 -5.23
N PRO A 153 -13.85 3.57 -6.12
CA PRO A 153 -13.68 5.01 -6.15
C PRO A 153 -14.43 5.76 -5.05
N THR A 154 -15.26 5.09 -4.23
CA THR A 154 -16.06 5.70 -3.17
C THR A 154 -15.66 5.19 -1.78
N PHE A 155 -15.97 5.97 -0.73
CA PHE A 155 -15.68 5.59 0.65
C PHE A 155 -16.36 4.28 1.05
N GLU A 156 -17.63 4.10 0.65
CA GLU A 156 -18.37 2.88 0.94
C GLU A 156 -17.78 1.66 0.23
N ALA A 157 -17.33 1.81 -1.02
CA ALA A 157 -16.74 0.72 -1.79
C ALA A 157 -15.40 0.25 -1.19
N VAL A 158 -14.57 1.18 -0.72
CA VAL A 158 -13.32 0.84 -0.02
C VAL A 158 -13.61 0.18 1.33
N ALA A 159 -14.62 0.64 2.06
CA ALA A 159 -15.01 0.02 3.33
C ALA A 159 -15.47 -1.43 3.12
N ASP A 160 -16.28 -1.67 2.09
CA ASP A 160 -16.78 -3.00 1.74
C ASP A 160 -15.64 -3.94 1.33
N TYR A 161 -14.68 -3.46 0.54
CA TYR A 161 -13.45 -4.21 0.22
C TYR A 161 -12.64 -4.56 1.47
N ILE A 162 -12.43 -3.60 2.38
CA ILE A 162 -11.67 -3.86 3.62
C ILE A 162 -12.36 -4.91 4.47
N LEU A 163 -13.68 -4.82 4.64
CA LEU A 163 -14.44 -5.76 5.48
C LEU A 163 -14.49 -7.17 4.88
N ARG A 164 -14.65 -7.27 3.56
CA ARG A 164 -14.81 -8.55 2.85
C ARG A 164 -13.47 -9.20 2.53
N ASP A 165 -12.59 -8.49 1.86
CA ASP A 165 -11.40 -9.07 1.22
C ASP A 165 -10.15 -8.98 2.12
N VAL A 166 -10.10 -8.00 3.03
CA VAL A 166 -8.94 -7.81 3.93
C VAL A 166 -9.18 -8.42 5.30
N LEU A 167 -10.34 -8.18 5.90
CA LEU A 167 -10.66 -8.64 7.25
C LEU A 167 -11.48 -9.93 7.27
N ALA A 168 -12.05 -10.34 6.12
CA ALA A 168 -12.92 -11.52 6.00
C ALA A 168 -14.09 -11.54 7.01
N LEU A 169 -14.54 -10.37 7.47
CA LEU A 169 -15.59 -10.22 8.48
C LEU A 169 -16.99 -10.37 7.90
N THR A 170 -17.14 -10.15 6.59
CA THR A 170 -18.41 -10.26 5.84
C THR A 170 -18.39 -11.39 4.82
N ALA A 171 -17.35 -12.23 4.81
CA ALA A 171 -17.25 -13.36 3.89
C ALA A 171 -18.32 -14.42 4.22
N THR A 172 -19.34 -14.52 3.36
CA THR A 172 -20.34 -15.60 3.45
C THR A 172 -19.76 -16.94 2.98
N ALA A 173 -20.28 -18.05 3.50
CA ALA A 173 -19.86 -19.40 3.10
C ALA A 173 -19.97 -19.68 1.58
N ALA A 174 -20.80 -18.91 0.85
CA ALA A 174 -20.89 -18.97 -0.60
C ALA A 174 -19.68 -18.35 -1.32
N ASP A 175 -19.04 -17.33 -0.73
CA ASP A 175 -17.85 -16.68 -1.29
C ASP A 175 -16.59 -17.54 -1.15
N THR A 176 -16.48 -18.27 -0.04
CA THR A 176 -15.36 -19.19 0.19
C THR A 176 -15.38 -20.34 -0.82
N ALA A 177 -16.58 -20.77 -1.25
CA ALA A 177 -16.75 -21.77 -2.30
C ALA A 177 -16.40 -21.21 -3.71
N ALA A 178 -16.73 -19.95 -3.98
CA ALA A 178 -16.40 -19.30 -5.25
C ALA A 178 -14.88 -19.04 -5.40
N ALA A 179 -14.21 -18.59 -4.34
CA ALA A 179 -12.76 -18.41 -4.34
C ALA A 179 -12.00 -19.74 -4.51
N ALA A 180 -12.50 -20.82 -3.89
CA ALA A 180 -11.94 -22.16 -4.09
C ALA A 180 -12.12 -22.67 -5.53
N ALA A 181 -13.25 -22.36 -6.18
CA ALA A 181 -13.49 -22.74 -7.58
C ALA A 181 -12.61 -21.95 -8.57
N GLN A 182 -12.34 -20.66 -8.29
CA GLN A 182 -11.43 -19.84 -9.11
C GLN A 182 -9.98 -20.30 -8.99
N ALA A 183 -9.51 -20.59 -7.77
CA ALA A 183 -8.16 -21.13 -7.55
C ALA A 183 -7.96 -22.49 -8.24
N GLN A 184 -9.00 -23.33 -8.30
CA GLN A 184 -8.96 -24.60 -9.02
C GLN A 184 -8.93 -24.42 -10.55
N ALA A 185 -9.63 -23.41 -11.08
CA ALA A 185 -9.62 -23.11 -12.51
C ALA A 185 -8.26 -22.58 -12.98
N GLU A 186 -7.64 -21.66 -12.22
CA GLU A 186 -6.30 -21.14 -12.53
C GLU A 186 -5.22 -22.23 -12.44
N GLN A 187 -5.35 -23.15 -11.47
CA GLN A 187 -4.46 -24.31 -11.36
C GLN A 187 -4.64 -25.27 -12.54
N ALA A 188 -5.87 -25.55 -12.96
CA ALA A 188 -6.14 -26.41 -14.12
C ALA A 188 -5.60 -25.81 -15.42
N GLU A 189 -5.71 -24.49 -15.60
CA GLU A 189 -5.16 -23.79 -16.75
C GLU A 189 -3.62 -23.80 -16.74
N GLN A 190 -2.98 -23.60 -15.59
CA GLN A 190 -1.52 -23.72 -15.45
C GLN A 190 -1.01 -25.15 -15.66
N THR A 191 -1.75 -26.17 -15.21
CA THR A 191 -1.41 -27.57 -15.48
C THR A 191 -1.55 -27.90 -16.96
N ALA A 192 -2.62 -27.45 -17.62
CA ALA A 192 -2.79 -27.66 -19.07
C ALA A 192 -1.71 -26.93 -19.90
N LEU A 193 -1.29 -25.73 -19.48
CA LEU A 193 -0.19 -25.01 -20.12
C LEU A 193 1.17 -25.67 -19.86
N ALA A 194 1.38 -26.28 -18.69
CA ALA A 194 2.60 -27.04 -18.38
C ALA A 194 2.68 -28.37 -19.17
N GLU A 195 1.55 -29.05 -19.36
CA GLU A 195 1.47 -30.28 -20.17
C GLU A 195 1.74 -30.00 -21.67
N LEU A 196 1.44 -28.79 -22.15
CA LEU A 196 1.76 -28.36 -23.51
C LEU A 196 3.26 -28.03 -23.70
N ASP A 197 3.94 -27.55 -22.66
CA ASP A 197 5.38 -27.24 -22.68
C ASP A 197 6.25 -28.51 -22.56
N GLU A 198 5.69 -29.62 -22.05
CA GLU A 198 6.34 -30.94 -21.99
C GLU A 198 6.16 -31.78 -23.28
N LEU A 199 5.30 -31.36 -24.22
CA LEU A 199 5.22 -31.98 -25.54
C LEU A 199 6.47 -31.60 -26.36
N SER A 200 7.26 -32.59 -26.77
CA SER A 200 8.44 -32.33 -27.59
C SER A 200 8.03 -31.90 -29.01
N ASP A 201 8.82 -31.01 -29.63
CA ASP A 201 8.60 -30.51 -31.00
C ASP A 201 8.38 -31.64 -32.03
N GLU A 202 8.93 -32.85 -31.79
CA GLU A 202 8.77 -34.02 -32.67
C GLU A 202 7.33 -34.61 -32.64
N GLU A 203 6.62 -34.56 -31.52
CA GLU A 203 5.26 -35.09 -31.40
C GLU A 203 4.22 -34.13 -32.01
N ALA A 204 4.46 -32.82 -31.90
CA ALA A 204 3.66 -31.79 -32.55
C ALA A 204 3.77 -31.85 -34.08
N GLU A 205 4.96 -32.11 -34.63
CA GLU A 205 5.17 -32.31 -36.06
C GLU A 205 4.51 -33.60 -36.57
N ALA A 206 4.53 -34.68 -35.78
CA ALA A 206 3.89 -35.94 -36.15
C ALA A 206 2.34 -35.83 -36.25
N LEU A 207 1.71 -35.06 -35.36
CA LEU A 207 0.26 -34.81 -35.39
C LEU A 207 -0.16 -33.92 -36.58
N LEU A 208 0.64 -32.91 -36.92
CA LEU A 208 0.40 -32.08 -38.11
C LEU A 208 0.56 -32.87 -39.42
N ALA A 209 1.54 -33.78 -39.48
CA ALA A 209 1.75 -34.65 -40.63
C ALA A 209 0.60 -35.67 -40.82
N ALA A 210 0.03 -36.18 -39.72
CA ALA A 210 -1.13 -37.08 -39.77
C ALA A 210 -2.40 -36.35 -40.26
N GLU A 211 -2.63 -35.11 -39.82
CA GLU A 211 -3.80 -34.31 -40.20
C GLU A 211 -3.77 -33.88 -41.68
N LEU A 212 -2.58 -33.58 -42.22
CA LEU A 212 -2.39 -33.26 -43.64
C LEU A 212 -2.63 -34.46 -44.56
N ASN A 213 -2.47 -35.68 -44.07
CA ASN A 213 -2.71 -36.90 -44.84
C ASN A 213 -4.20 -37.32 -44.86
N ASN A 214 -5.00 -36.83 -43.92
CA ASN A 214 -6.46 -37.00 -43.90
C ASN A 214 -7.22 -36.01 -44.80
N LEU A 215 -6.52 -34.99 -45.34
CA LEU A 215 -7.07 -33.95 -46.21
C LEU A 215 -6.82 -34.19 -47.71
N ARG A 216 -6.52 -35.43 -48.11
CA ARG A 216 -6.32 -35.83 -49.51
C ARG A 216 -7.21 -37.02 -49.87
#